data_AF-A0A9E1US93-F1
#
_entry.id   AF-A0A9E1US93-F1
#
_cell.length_a   1.000
_cell.length_b   1.000
_cell.length_c   1.000
_cell.angle_alpha   90.00
_cell.angle_beta   90.00
_cell.angle_gamma   90.00
#
_symmetry.space_group_name_H-M   'P 1'
#
loop_
_entity.id
_entity.type
_entity.pdbx_description
1 polymer ?
#
loop_
_entity_poly.entity_id
_entity_poly.type
_entity_poly.pdbx_seq_one_letter_code
_entity_poly.pdbx_strand_id
1 'polypeptide(L)'
;MTGVAFTVGSLSNVYFLDKEEVKGTVLAEGVGMVIAKRERNVVPRTEKSKPDHDPDVKALPAIVMDLDTTGDGRADTYLIKGGISAPAGAPEAAVKKLAGLAKLLPKAEITPATSEVGAAVTVKPHANAYMRALKKHPDGRYECMTSGIIPIFIRSAMPSWFGLVFLLTLLAAAMSTLSSQFHALGTSIGRDVFEQFGKGKVDSVLITRLGIVAGIVVAVVISYLNPGTGFIIARATAIFFGLCASAFLPTFLAALFWKRATRAGAISSMVVGAVVTGFWLLLVKTKEAAALGLVFKVTGGKNSILAGKGSWSVVDPIMVALPISVLVLVI
;
A
#
# COMPACT_ATOMS: atom_id res chain seq x y z
N MET A 1 7.10 10.91 4.31
CA MET A 1 7.77 9.64 4.72
C MET A 1 8.27 8.77 3.56
N THR A 2 7.97 9.06 2.29
CA THR A 2 8.48 8.28 1.15
C THR A 2 10.01 8.31 1.05
N GLY A 3 10.63 9.48 1.25
CA GLY A 3 12.09 9.64 1.16
C GLY A 3 12.89 8.72 2.10
N VAL A 4 12.52 8.64 3.38
CA VAL A 4 13.22 7.79 4.37
C VAL A 4 13.09 6.31 4.01
N ALA A 5 11.92 5.86 3.54
CA ALA A 5 11.73 4.48 3.13
C ALA A 5 12.58 4.12 1.90
N PHE A 6 12.75 5.05 0.95
CA PHE A 6 13.65 4.84 -0.19
C PHE A 6 15.12 4.78 0.22
N THR A 7 15.57 5.68 1.10
CA THR A 7 16.96 5.72 1.58
C THR A 7 17.30 4.50 2.44
N VAL A 8 16.43 4.11 3.37
CA VAL A 8 16.62 2.90 4.18
C VAL A 8 16.53 1.65 3.30
N GLY A 9 15.60 1.64 2.34
CA GLY A 9 15.49 0.57 1.34
C GLY A 9 16.77 0.41 0.53
N SER A 10 17.37 1.49 0.04
CA SER A 10 18.62 1.43 -0.73
C SER A 10 19.82 1.02 0.13
N LEU A 11 19.96 1.58 1.33
CA LEU A 11 21.02 1.19 2.28
C LEU A 11 20.92 -0.29 2.68
N SER A 12 19.71 -0.77 2.95
CA SER A 12 19.49 -2.18 3.26
C SER A 12 19.89 -3.08 2.10
N ASN A 13 19.57 -2.68 0.85
CA ASN A 13 19.96 -3.44 -0.34
C ASN A 13 21.48 -3.61 -0.45
N VAL A 14 22.24 -2.55 -0.20
CA VAL A 14 23.71 -2.58 -0.27
C VAL A 14 24.28 -3.46 0.84
N TYR A 15 23.84 -3.28 2.10
CA TYR A 15 24.31 -4.09 3.22
C TYR A 15 24.12 -5.58 2.95
N PHE A 16 22.93 -5.95 2.52
CA PHE A 16 22.63 -7.35 2.31
C PHE A 16 23.28 -7.94 1.05
N LEU A 17 23.53 -7.13 0.02
CA LEU A 17 24.31 -7.58 -1.14
C LEU A 17 25.73 -7.98 -0.71
N ASP A 18 26.34 -7.22 0.20
CA ASP A 18 27.75 -7.38 0.57
C ASP A 18 27.98 -8.34 1.75
N LYS A 19 27.00 -8.51 2.66
CA LYS A 19 27.21 -9.15 3.97
C LYS A 19 26.28 -10.32 4.29
N GLU A 20 25.26 -10.58 3.46
CA GLU A 20 24.27 -11.62 3.78
C GLU A 20 24.74 -13.02 3.32
N GLU A 21 24.90 -13.92 4.28
CA GLU A 21 25.07 -15.36 4.05
C GLU A 21 23.98 -16.11 4.83
N VAL A 22 23.05 -16.74 4.11
CA VAL A 22 21.99 -17.57 4.72
C VAL A 22 22.51 -19.00 4.80
N LYS A 23 22.60 -19.55 6.02
CA LYS A 23 22.95 -20.95 6.25
C LYS A 23 21.70 -21.71 6.66
N GLY A 24 21.41 -22.81 5.98
CA GLY A 24 20.24 -23.63 6.28
C GLY A 24 20.26 -24.96 5.55
N THR A 25 19.27 -25.79 5.86
CA THR A 25 19.07 -27.09 5.21
C THR A 25 17.97 -26.96 4.15
N VAL A 26 18.21 -27.49 2.95
CA VAL A 26 17.22 -27.47 1.86
C VAL A 26 16.12 -28.48 2.15
N LEU A 27 14.88 -28.01 2.29
CA LEU A 27 13.71 -28.87 2.53
C LEU A 27 12.99 -29.24 1.23
N ALA A 28 12.85 -28.30 0.30
CA ALA A 28 12.19 -28.52 -0.98
C ALA A 28 12.63 -27.49 -2.03
N GLU A 29 12.54 -27.88 -3.31
CA GLU A 29 12.72 -27.00 -4.46
C GLU A 29 11.52 -27.12 -5.41
N GLY A 30 10.96 -25.99 -5.83
CA GLY A 30 9.79 -25.98 -6.69
C GLY A 30 9.69 -24.73 -7.56
N VAL A 31 8.95 -24.84 -8.66
CA VAL A 31 8.63 -23.68 -9.52
C VAL A 31 7.42 -22.95 -8.90
N GLY A 32 7.65 -21.73 -8.43
CA GLY A 32 6.63 -20.86 -7.85
C GLY A 32 6.29 -19.67 -8.75
N MET A 33 5.07 -19.16 -8.63
CA MET A 33 4.68 -17.91 -9.30
C MET A 33 4.87 -16.73 -8.35
N VAL A 34 5.71 -15.77 -8.76
CA VAL A 34 6.01 -14.55 -7.98
C VAL A 34 5.31 -13.35 -8.61
N ILE A 35 4.54 -12.61 -7.83
CA ILE A 35 3.82 -11.42 -8.30
C ILE A 35 4.76 -10.22 -8.25
N ALA A 36 5.22 -9.74 -9.41
CA ALA A 36 6.18 -8.64 -9.52
C ALA A 36 5.54 -7.25 -9.53
N LYS A 37 4.26 -7.16 -9.95
CA LYS A 37 3.46 -5.92 -9.90
C LYS A 37 1.98 -6.28 -9.85
N ARG A 38 1.26 -5.75 -8.86
CA ARG A 38 -0.20 -5.87 -8.77
C ARG A 38 -0.85 -4.67 -9.45
N GLU A 39 -1.53 -4.85 -10.58
CA GLU A 39 -2.62 -3.96 -10.98
C GLU A 39 -3.95 -4.54 -10.50
N ARG A 40 -4.93 -3.67 -10.20
CA ARG A 40 -6.04 -3.98 -9.27
C ARG A 40 -7.23 -4.62 -9.98
N ASN A 41 -7.45 -5.93 -9.79
CA ASN A 41 -8.75 -6.59 -9.55
C ASN A 41 -8.67 -8.13 -9.50
N VAL A 42 -7.61 -8.72 -8.93
CA VAL A 42 -7.61 -10.17 -8.70
C VAL A 42 -8.53 -10.51 -7.53
N VAL A 43 -9.78 -10.83 -7.86
CA VAL A 43 -10.64 -11.66 -7.03
C VAL A 43 -10.08 -13.09 -7.08
N PRO A 44 -10.03 -13.83 -5.96
CA PRO A 44 -9.51 -15.19 -5.92
C PRO A 44 -10.29 -16.08 -6.90
N ARG A 45 -9.59 -16.59 -7.93
CA ARG A 45 -10.10 -17.64 -8.81
C ARG A 45 -9.67 -18.97 -8.21
N THR A 46 -10.63 -19.75 -7.71
CA THR A 46 -10.43 -21.13 -7.22
C THR A 46 -9.83 -22.03 -8.30
N GLU A 47 -9.06 -23.04 -7.89
CA GLU A 47 -8.20 -23.96 -8.66
C GLU A 47 -8.74 -24.59 -9.97
N LYS A 48 -10.01 -24.40 -10.33
CA LYS A 48 -10.62 -25.03 -11.51
C LYS A 48 -10.64 -24.19 -12.79
N SER A 49 -10.00 -23.03 -12.83
CA SER A 49 -9.93 -22.22 -14.07
C SER A 49 -8.51 -22.19 -14.65
N LYS A 50 -8.39 -22.65 -15.91
CA LYS A 50 -7.19 -22.64 -16.77
C LYS A 50 -6.34 -21.35 -16.64
N PRO A 51 -5.02 -21.44 -16.87
CA PRO A 51 -4.04 -20.37 -16.67
C PRO A 51 -4.05 -19.31 -17.78
N ASP A 52 -5.22 -18.96 -18.33
CA ASP A 52 -5.31 -18.00 -19.43
C ASP A 52 -5.98 -16.68 -19.02
N HIS A 53 -5.18 -15.62 -19.16
CA HIS A 53 -5.55 -14.21 -19.31
C HIS A 53 -6.31 -13.55 -18.16
N ASP A 54 -5.56 -13.10 -17.14
CA ASP A 54 -5.84 -11.80 -16.50
C ASP A 54 -4.72 -10.83 -16.94
N PRO A 55 -4.97 -9.91 -17.90
CA PRO A 55 -3.92 -9.07 -18.51
C PRO A 55 -3.27 -8.06 -17.54
N ASP A 56 -3.81 -7.89 -16.32
CA ASP A 56 -3.38 -6.88 -15.35
C ASP A 56 -2.43 -7.41 -14.26
N VAL A 57 -2.16 -8.73 -14.19
CA VAL A 57 -1.27 -9.30 -13.17
C VAL A 57 0.00 -9.87 -13.78
N LYS A 58 1.09 -9.14 -13.57
CA LYS A 58 2.42 -9.56 -14.00
C LYS A 58 3.01 -10.54 -12.98
N ALA A 59 2.60 -11.80 -13.10
CA ALA A 59 3.24 -12.93 -12.42
C ALA A 59 4.44 -13.42 -13.24
N LEU A 60 5.54 -13.74 -12.56
CA LEU A 60 6.76 -14.27 -13.17
C LEU A 60 7.05 -15.65 -12.58
N PRO A 61 7.30 -16.68 -13.41
CA PRO A 61 7.73 -17.98 -12.92
C PRO A 61 9.15 -17.87 -12.37
N ALA A 62 9.36 -18.34 -11.14
CA ALA A 62 10.66 -18.35 -10.47
C ALA A 62 10.89 -19.68 -9.74
N ILE A 63 12.15 -20.09 -9.61
CA ILE A 63 12.49 -21.28 -8.80
C ILE A 63 12.60 -20.82 -7.36
N VAL A 64 11.74 -21.36 -6.49
CA VAL A 64 11.71 -21.07 -5.06
C VAL A 64 12.33 -22.26 -4.31
N MET A 65 13.19 -21.94 -3.37
CA MET A 65 13.85 -22.87 -2.46
C MET A 65 13.33 -22.63 -1.05
N ASP A 66 12.86 -23.70 -0.43
CA ASP A 66 12.40 -23.72 0.95
C ASP A 66 13.57 -24.12 1.85
N LEU A 67 14.00 -23.20 2.71
CA LEU A 67 15.12 -23.39 3.63
C LEU A 67 14.63 -23.44 5.09
N ASP A 68 15.13 -24.43 5.80
CA ASP A 68 15.10 -24.49 7.26
C ASP A 68 16.37 -23.81 7.80
N THR A 69 16.20 -22.74 8.55
CA THR A 69 17.30 -21.97 9.14
C THR A 69 17.43 -22.21 10.65
N THR A 70 16.42 -22.80 11.27
CA THR A 70 16.34 -23.00 12.72
C THR A 70 16.44 -24.46 13.15
N GLY A 71 16.38 -25.39 12.20
CA GLY A 71 16.50 -26.83 12.42
C GLY A 71 15.21 -27.47 12.92
N ASP A 72 14.05 -26.84 12.71
CA ASP A 72 12.75 -27.30 13.21
C ASP A 72 11.97 -28.18 12.20
N GLY A 73 12.56 -28.41 11.01
CA GLY A 73 11.96 -29.18 9.93
C GLY A 73 10.86 -28.43 9.17
N ARG A 74 10.70 -27.11 9.39
CA ARG A 74 9.76 -26.25 8.67
C ARG A 74 10.52 -25.20 7.84
N ALA A 75 9.85 -24.72 6.79
CA ALA A 75 10.40 -23.66 5.95
C ALA A 75 10.31 -22.32 6.69
N ASP A 76 11.45 -21.82 7.17
CA ASP A 76 11.58 -20.50 7.79
C ASP A 76 11.69 -19.40 6.74
N THR A 77 12.39 -19.69 5.65
CA THR A 77 12.76 -18.70 4.62
C THR A 77 12.52 -19.26 3.23
N TYR A 78 11.89 -18.44 2.39
CA TYR A 78 11.69 -18.70 0.96
C TYR A 78 12.71 -17.89 0.16
N LEU A 79 13.62 -18.55 -0.57
CA LEU A 79 14.59 -17.89 -1.44
C LEU A 79 14.32 -18.17 -2.91
N ILE A 80 14.61 -17.22 -3.78
CA ILE A 80 14.57 -17.43 -5.23
C ILE A 80 15.95 -17.92 -5.69
N LYS A 81 16.04 -19.20 -6.05
CA LYS A 81 17.29 -19.85 -6.46
C LYS A 81 17.78 -19.42 -7.84
N GLY A 82 16.88 -19.44 -8.84
CA GLY A 82 17.26 -19.40 -10.25
C GLY A 82 16.86 -18.13 -11.03
N GLY A 83 16.26 -17.13 -10.36
CA GLY A 83 15.63 -16.01 -11.05
C GLY A 83 14.42 -16.46 -11.90
N ILE A 84 14.07 -15.67 -12.92
CA ILE A 84 13.00 -16.01 -13.87
C ILE A 84 13.45 -17.21 -14.71
N SER A 85 12.79 -18.35 -14.56
CA SER A 85 13.08 -19.55 -15.34
C SER A 85 11.84 -19.97 -16.12
N ALA A 86 12.01 -20.26 -17.42
CA ALA A 86 10.91 -20.74 -18.24
C ALA A 86 10.56 -22.19 -17.83
N PRO A 87 9.26 -22.55 -17.74
CA PRO A 87 8.88 -23.93 -17.51
C PRO A 87 9.45 -24.82 -18.63
N ALA A 88 9.80 -26.06 -18.29
CA ALA A 88 10.35 -27.02 -19.25
C ALA A 88 9.39 -27.18 -20.45
N GLY A 89 9.87 -26.89 -21.67
CA GLY A 89 9.08 -26.95 -22.90
C GLY A 89 8.48 -25.62 -23.39
N ALA A 90 8.84 -24.48 -22.81
CA ALA A 90 8.35 -23.17 -23.26
C ALA A 90 8.88 -22.76 -24.66
N PRO A 91 8.07 -22.08 -25.49
CA PRO A 91 8.50 -21.62 -26.82
C PRO A 91 9.65 -20.60 -26.74
N GLU A 92 10.58 -20.66 -27.70
CA GLU A 92 11.84 -19.90 -27.72
C GLU A 92 11.65 -18.38 -27.59
N ALA A 93 10.57 -17.84 -28.16
CA ALA A 93 10.19 -16.43 -28.03
C ALA A 93 9.84 -16.03 -26.58
N ALA A 94 9.21 -16.92 -25.81
CA ALA A 94 8.90 -16.70 -24.40
C ALA A 94 10.18 -16.75 -23.55
N VAL A 95 11.09 -17.67 -23.86
CA VAL A 95 12.41 -17.78 -23.20
C VAL A 95 13.22 -16.49 -23.40
N LYS A 96 13.27 -15.94 -24.62
CA LYS A 96 14.00 -14.71 -24.92
C LYS A 96 13.41 -13.47 -24.24
N LYS A 97 12.07 -13.39 -24.15
CA LYS A 97 11.36 -12.31 -23.43
C LYS A 97 11.59 -12.38 -21.91
N LEU A 98 11.61 -13.58 -21.34
CA LEU A 98 11.90 -13.83 -19.92
C LEU A 98 13.38 -13.60 -19.59
N ALA A 99 14.30 -13.92 -20.49
CA ALA A 99 15.72 -13.64 -20.35
C ALA A 99 16.04 -12.13 -20.25
N GLY A 100 15.31 -11.28 -20.99
CA GLY A 100 15.41 -9.82 -20.86
C GLY A 100 14.96 -9.29 -19.50
N LEU A 101 14.09 -10.02 -18.80
CA LEU A 101 13.61 -9.70 -17.46
C LEU A 101 14.49 -10.28 -16.34
N ALA A 102 15.50 -11.10 -16.66
CA ALA A 102 16.41 -11.69 -15.67
C ALA A 102 17.18 -10.64 -14.85
N LYS A 103 17.34 -9.41 -15.38
CA LYS A 103 17.90 -8.27 -14.64
C LYS A 103 17.04 -7.80 -13.46
N LEU A 104 15.74 -8.12 -13.45
CA LEU A 104 14.83 -7.76 -12.36
C LEU A 104 14.91 -8.74 -11.18
N LEU A 105 15.34 -9.98 -11.43
CA LEU A 105 15.47 -11.03 -10.43
C LEU A 105 16.80 -11.79 -10.63
N PRO A 106 17.93 -11.30 -10.06
CA PRO A 106 19.23 -11.98 -10.15
C PRO A 106 19.20 -13.37 -9.51
N LYS A 107 20.12 -14.24 -9.94
CA LYS A 107 20.30 -15.60 -9.40
C LYS A 107 21.02 -15.53 -8.05
N ALA A 108 20.61 -16.39 -7.12
CA ALA A 108 21.33 -16.59 -5.87
C ALA A 108 22.57 -17.48 -6.12
N GLU A 109 23.68 -17.17 -5.46
CA GLU A 109 24.86 -18.02 -5.42
C GLU A 109 24.73 -19.03 -4.27
N ILE A 110 24.96 -20.31 -4.57
CA ILE A 110 24.69 -21.42 -3.65
C ILE A 110 25.97 -22.24 -3.48
N THR A 111 26.38 -22.46 -2.23
CA THR A 111 27.58 -23.24 -1.89
C THR A 111 27.26 -24.26 -0.78
N PRO A 112 27.49 -25.58 -0.97
CA PRO A 112 27.90 -26.25 -2.20
C PRO A 112 26.78 -26.27 -3.26
N ALA A 113 27.14 -26.41 -4.54
CA ALA A 113 26.22 -26.30 -5.67
C ALA A 113 25.17 -27.44 -5.79
N THR A 114 25.20 -28.42 -4.87
CA THR A 114 24.28 -29.57 -4.85
C THR A 114 22.96 -29.21 -4.19
N SER A 115 21.87 -29.50 -4.88
CA SER A 115 20.49 -29.19 -4.48
C SER A 115 19.77 -30.44 -3.97
N GLU A 116 20.47 -31.27 -3.21
CA GLU A 116 19.87 -32.46 -2.62
C GLU A 116 19.07 -32.07 -1.39
N VAL A 117 17.83 -32.55 -1.30
CA VAL A 117 16.96 -32.37 -0.15
C VAL A 117 17.68 -32.93 1.09
N GLY A 118 17.89 -32.09 2.10
CA GLY A 118 18.65 -32.44 3.31
C GLY A 118 20.12 -31.96 3.32
N ALA A 119 20.63 -31.35 2.24
CA ALA A 119 21.98 -30.78 2.24
C ALA A 119 22.06 -29.46 3.03
N ALA A 120 23.12 -29.29 3.81
CA ALA A 120 23.47 -28.03 4.44
C ALA A 120 24.06 -27.08 3.38
N VAL A 121 23.42 -25.93 3.19
CA VAL A 121 23.72 -24.99 2.12
C VAL A 121 23.94 -23.60 2.69
N THR A 122 24.99 -22.93 2.18
CA THR A 122 25.20 -21.49 2.35
C THR A 122 24.77 -20.78 1.06
N VAL A 123 23.74 -19.94 1.16
CA VAL A 123 23.19 -19.18 0.04
C VAL A 123 23.55 -17.70 0.19
N LYS A 124 24.18 -17.14 -0.84
CA LYS A 124 24.31 -15.70 -1.06
C LYS A 124 23.20 -15.26 -2.00
N PRO A 125 22.13 -14.61 -1.51
CA PRO A 125 20.93 -14.38 -2.32
C PRO A 125 21.18 -13.43 -3.50
N HIS A 126 22.19 -12.55 -3.41
CA HIS A 126 22.50 -11.47 -4.39
C HIS A 126 21.28 -10.60 -4.78
N ALA A 127 20.22 -10.67 -3.99
CA ALA A 127 18.90 -10.15 -4.33
C ALA A 127 18.61 -8.81 -3.64
N ASN A 128 17.97 -7.92 -4.39
CA ASN A 128 17.39 -6.69 -3.87
C ASN A 128 16.27 -7.00 -2.84
N ALA A 129 15.98 -6.06 -1.93
CA ALA A 129 14.98 -6.20 -0.86
C ALA A 129 13.56 -6.59 -1.33
N TYR A 130 13.28 -6.49 -2.62
CA TYR A 130 12.06 -7.01 -3.24
C TYR A 130 11.87 -8.52 -3.04
N MET A 131 12.94 -9.32 -3.01
CA MET A 131 12.82 -10.77 -2.81
C MET A 131 12.74 -11.19 -1.33
N ARG A 132 13.00 -10.26 -0.39
CA ARG A 132 13.15 -10.59 1.04
C ARG A 132 11.83 -10.71 1.80
N ALA A 133 10.75 -10.17 1.27
CA ALA A 133 9.45 -10.18 1.93
C ALA A 133 8.44 -11.01 1.14
N LEU A 134 8.83 -12.18 0.66
CA LEU A 134 7.91 -13.10 0.00
C LEU A 134 6.96 -13.69 1.03
N LYS A 135 5.69 -13.32 0.92
CA LYS A 135 4.63 -13.97 1.68
C LYS A 135 3.96 -15.00 0.79
N LYS A 136 3.93 -16.26 1.24
CA LYS A 136 3.13 -17.33 0.62
C LYS A 136 1.67 -17.08 0.93
N HIS A 137 0.85 -16.94 -0.11
CA HIS A 137 -0.60 -16.90 0.02
C HIS A 137 -1.16 -18.33 0.16
N PRO A 138 -2.37 -18.50 0.73
CA PRO A 138 -3.03 -19.80 0.85
C PRO A 138 -3.23 -20.56 -0.48
N ASP A 139 -3.06 -19.88 -1.61
CA ASP A 139 -3.22 -20.38 -2.98
C ASP A 139 -1.89 -20.81 -3.64
N GLY A 140 -0.77 -20.81 -2.90
CA GLY A 140 0.54 -21.22 -3.39
C GLY A 140 1.32 -20.13 -4.16
N ARG A 141 0.79 -18.90 -4.29
CA ARG A 141 1.50 -17.77 -4.91
C ARG A 141 2.37 -17.02 -3.90
N TYR A 142 3.45 -16.41 -4.39
CA TYR A 142 4.38 -15.62 -3.59
C TYR A 142 4.27 -14.12 -3.91
N GLU A 143 4.13 -13.27 -2.89
CA GLU A 143 4.00 -11.81 -3.03
C GLU A 143 5.12 -11.06 -2.31
N CYS A 144 5.72 -10.08 -2.96
CA CYS A 144 6.72 -9.18 -2.37
C CYS A 144 6.06 -8.11 -1.47
N MET A 145 6.13 -8.27 -0.15
CA MET A 145 5.54 -7.38 0.84
C MET A 145 6.51 -6.24 1.25
N THR A 146 6.48 -5.12 0.52
CA THR A 146 7.41 -3.99 0.69
C THR A 146 7.42 -3.39 2.10
N SER A 147 6.31 -3.45 2.83
CA SER A 147 6.20 -2.97 4.23
C SER A 147 7.00 -3.81 5.23
N GLY A 148 7.37 -5.05 4.88
CA GLY A 148 8.17 -5.94 5.72
C GLY A 148 9.68 -5.68 5.65
N ILE A 149 10.15 -4.87 4.69
CA ILE A 149 11.60 -4.69 4.44
C ILE A 149 12.32 -4.11 5.66
N ILE A 150 11.77 -3.05 6.27
CA ILE A 150 12.41 -2.39 7.42
C ILE A 150 12.44 -3.31 8.66
N PRO A 151 11.34 -3.96 9.08
CA PRO A 151 11.38 -4.92 10.17
C PRO A 151 12.36 -6.08 9.94
N ILE A 152 12.41 -6.63 8.73
CA ILE A 152 13.33 -7.72 8.37
C ILE A 152 14.78 -7.24 8.46
N PHE A 153 15.09 -6.06 7.91
CA PHE A 153 16.43 -5.48 7.99
C PHE A 153 16.89 -5.31 9.45
N ILE A 154 16.02 -4.79 10.31
CA ILE A 154 16.36 -4.57 11.70
C ILE A 154 16.56 -5.89 12.46
N ARG A 155 15.76 -6.92 12.17
CA ARG A 155 15.91 -8.23 12.80
C ARG A 155 17.16 -8.98 12.33
N SER A 156 17.51 -8.87 11.05
CA SER A 156 18.58 -9.67 10.44
C SER A 156 19.96 -8.99 10.46
N ALA A 157 20.01 -7.66 10.35
CA ALA A 157 21.27 -6.91 10.16
C ALA A 157 21.72 -6.09 11.38
N MET A 158 20.82 -5.82 12.33
CA MET A 158 21.11 -4.96 13.48
C MET A 158 21.20 -5.75 14.79
N PRO A 159 21.98 -5.28 15.79
CA PRO A 159 22.03 -5.91 17.10
C PRO A 159 20.65 -5.96 17.78
N SER A 160 20.40 -6.99 18.60
CA SER A 160 19.10 -7.23 19.24
C SER A 160 18.60 -6.04 20.09
N TRP A 161 19.51 -5.30 20.73
CA TRP A 161 19.16 -4.10 21.51
C TRP A 161 18.59 -2.97 20.63
N PHE A 162 19.06 -2.86 19.38
CA PHE A 162 18.58 -1.84 18.45
C PHE A 162 17.14 -2.11 18.02
N GLY A 163 16.77 -3.39 17.83
CA GLY A 163 15.39 -3.77 17.54
C GLY A 163 14.40 -3.31 18.61
N LEU A 164 14.77 -3.41 19.88
CA LEU A 164 13.97 -2.90 21.00
C LEU A 164 13.81 -1.38 20.95
N VAL A 165 14.93 -0.65 20.82
CA VAL A 165 14.92 0.82 20.74
C VAL A 165 14.11 1.30 19.52
N PHE A 166 14.25 0.64 18.38
CA PHE A 166 13.49 0.94 17.17
C PHE A 166 11.99 0.75 17.38
N LEU A 167 11.57 -0.39 17.94
CA LEU A 167 10.15 -0.67 18.18
C LEU A 167 9.54 0.34 19.17
N LEU A 168 10.26 0.65 20.25
CA LEU A 168 9.84 1.67 21.22
C LEU A 168 9.68 3.04 20.56
N THR A 169 10.65 3.43 19.73
CA THR A 169 10.62 4.71 19.00
C THR A 169 9.47 4.77 18.00
N LEU A 170 9.23 3.67 17.26
CA LEU A 170 8.13 3.56 16.30
C LEU A 170 6.77 3.69 17.00
N LEU A 171 6.62 3.03 18.15
CA LEU A 171 5.40 3.10 18.95
C LEU A 171 5.19 4.51 19.51
N ALA A 172 6.24 5.14 20.03
CA ALA A 172 6.20 6.52 20.52
C ALA A 172 5.80 7.52 19.42
N ALA A 173 6.38 7.39 18.22
CA ALA A 173 6.03 8.22 17.07
C ALA A 173 4.58 8.02 16.60
N ALA A 174 4.09 6.78 16.64
CA ALA A 174 2.69 6.50 16.33
C ALA A 174 1.75 7.12 17.37
N MET A 175 2.05 6.99 18.67
CA MET A 175 1.24 7.57 19.74
C MET A 175 1.21 9.11 19.71
N SER A 176 2.33 9.78 19.41
CA SER A 176 2.36 11.25 19.30
C SER A 176 1.52 11.76 18.13
N THR A 177 1.54 11.05 17.00
CA THR A 177 0.71 11.36 15.84
C THR A 177 -0.76 11.12 16.12
N LEU A 178 -1.11 9.96 16.69
CA LEU A 178 -2.50 9.63 17.03
C LEU A 178 -3.08 10.62 18.05
N SER A 179 -2.31 10.97 19.08
CA SER A 179 -2.75 11.92 20.11
C SER A 179 -3.10 13.27 19.51
N SER A 180 -2.22 13.83 18.66
CA SER A 180 -2.48 15.13 18.01
C SER A 180 -3.67 15.11 17.05
N GLN A 181 -3.85 14.01 16.29
CA GLN A 181 -4.98 13.87 15.37
C GLN A 181 -6.32 13.72 16.09
N PHE A 182 -6.38 12.89 17.14
CA PHE A 182 -7.60 12.74 17.94
C PHE A 182 -7.92 14.03 18.70
N HIS A 183 -6.91 14.71 19.23
CA HIS A 183 -7.10 16.00 19.89
C HIS A 183 -7.68 17.04 18.91
N ALA A 184 -7.09 17.17 17.71
CA ALA A 184 -7.59 18.08 16.69
C ALA A 184 -9.06 17.77 16.32
N LEU A 185 -9.39 16.49 16.11
CA LEU A 185 -10.76 16.04 15.84
C LEU A 185 -11.72 16.44 16.97
N GLY A 186 -11.33 16.16 18.23
CA GLY A 186 -12.13 16.53 19.39
C GLY A 186 -12.36 18.03 19.50
N THR A 187 -11.31 18.84 19.31
CA THR A 187 -11.39 20.29 19.41
C THR A 187 -12.25 20.89 18.30
N SER A 188 -12.19 20.33 17.07
CA SER A 188 -13.06 20.78 15.99
C SER A 188 -14.53 20.45 16.25
N ILE A 189 -14.84 19.29 16.84
CA ILE A 189 -16.21 19.00 17.27
C ILE A 189 -16.65 19.98 18.37
N GLY A 190 -15.84 20.13 19.42
CA GLY A 190 -16.20 20.98 20.58
C GLY A 190 -16.35 22.46 20.23
N ARG A 191 -15.33 23.06 19.61
CA ARG A 191 -15.27 24.49 19.32
C ARG A 191 -15.90 24.88 17.99
N ASP A 192 -15.58 24.18 16.91
CA ASP A 192 -16.04 24.61 15.58
C ASP A 192 -17.50 24.24 15.32
N VAL A 193 -17.98 23.11 15.87
CA VAL A 193 -19.36 22.66 15.70
C VAL A 193 -20.24 23.06 16.87
N PHE A 194 -19.96 22.56 18.09
CA PHE A 194 -20.89 22.74 19.20
C PHE A 194 -20.92 24.17 19.76
N GLU A 195 -19.78 24.87 19.80
CA GLU A 195 -19.74 26.24 20.33
C GLU A 195 -20.28 27.27 19.30
N GLN A 196 -20.05 27.07 18.00
CA GLN A 196 -20.59 27.97 16.96
C GLN A 196 -22.07 27.73 16.62
N PHE A 197 -22.52 26.46 16.62
CA PHE A 197 -23.90 26.12 16.23
C PHE A 197 -24.83 25.85 17.43
N GLY A 198 -24.29 25.64 18.63
CA GLY A 198 -25.07 25.40 19.84
C GLY A 198 -25.62 26.69 20.45
N LYS A 199 -26.92 26.70 20.78
CA LYS A 199 -27.53 27.78 21.56
C LYS A 199 -27.30 27.51 23.05
N GLY A 200 -26.26 28.08 23.66
CA GLY A 200 -26.06 28.07 25.11
C GLY A 200 -24.59 27.95 25.54
N LYS A 201 -24.32 28.13 26.84
CA LYS A 201 -23.00 27.85 27.44
C LYS A 201 -22.84 26.34 27.54
N VAL A 202 -22.17 25.74 26.57
CA VAL A 202 -21.87 24.31 26.57
C VAL A 202 -20.48 24.08 27.15
N ASP A 203 -20.31 23.04 27.96
CA ASP A 203 -18.99 22.66 28.46
C ASP A 203 -18.15 22.09 27.31
N SER A 204 -17.36 22.98 26.70
CA SER A 204 -16.55 22.68 25.52
C SER A 204 -15.48 21.62 25.79
N VAL A 205 -15.04 21.46 27.04
CA VAL A 205 -14.04 20.46 27.44
C VAL A 205 -14.67 19.07 27.47
N LEU A 206 -15.86 18.93 28.07
CA LEU A 206 -16.57 17.65 28.07
C LEU A 206 -16.93 17.20 26.65
N ILE A 207 -17.42 18.09 25.80
CA ILE A 207 -17.73 17.77 24.40
C ILE A 207 -16.46 17.37 23.64
N THR A 208 -15.37 18.10 23.82
CA THR A 208 -14.08 17.76 23.20
C THR A 208 -13.64 16.35 23.60
N ARG A 209 -13.71 16.00 24.89
CA ARG A 209 -13.35 14.66 25.38
C ARG A 209 -14.26 13.57 24.82
N LEU A 210 -15.57 13.81 24.76
CA LEU A 210 -16.52 12.88 24.14
C LEU A 210 -16.25 12.71 22.64
N GLY A 211 -15.93 13.79 21.93
CA GLY A 211 -15.53 13.76 20.53
C GLY A 211 -14.26 12.93 20.29
N ILE A 212 -13.25 13.07 21.17
CA ILE A 212 -12.03 12.24 21.15
C ILE A 212 -12.39 10.76 21.31
N VAL A 213 -13.17 10.40 22.34
CA VAL A 213 -13.54 9.01 22.61
C VAL A 213 -14.35 8.42 21.45
N ALA A 214 -15.35 9.15 20.94
CA ALA A 214 -16.14 8.72 19.80
C ALA A 214 -15.27 8.52 18.55
N GLY A 215 -14.34 9.44 18.28
CA GLY A 215 -13.39 9.34 17.17
C GLY A 215 -12.48 8.11 17.29
N ILE A 216 -11.98 7.80 18.49
CA ILE A 216 -11.18 6.60 18.76
C ILE A 216 -12.00 5.34 18.49
N VAL A 217 -13.24 5.26 19.00
CA VAL A 217 -14.13 4.11 18.78
C VAL A 217 -14.38 3.88 17.30
N VAL A 218 -14.72 4.93 16.54
CA VAL A 218 -14.93 4.83 15.09
C VAL A 218 -13.67 4.38 14.36
N ALA A 219 -12.51 4.95 14.70
CA ALA A 219 -11.24 4.56 14.09
C ALA A 219 -10.90 3.08 14.34
N VAL A 220 -11.10 2.60 15.58
CA VAL A 220 -10.87 1.20 15.96
C VAL A 220 -11.84 0.27 15.23
N VAL A 221 -13.13 0.61 15.17
CA VAL A 221 -14.14 -0.19 14.45
C VAL A 221 -13.79 -0.30 12.96
N ILE A 222 -13.48 0.81 12.29
CA ILE A 222 -13.08 0.80 10.88
C ILE A 222 -11.82 -0.05 10.67
N SER A 223 -10.86 0.02 11.60
CA SER A 223 -9.64 -0.77 11.55
C SER A 223 -9.92 -2.27 11.68
N TYR A 224 -10.81 -2.69 12.59
CA TYR A 224 -11.19 -4.10 12.76
C TYR A 224 -12.01 -4.66 11.60
N LEU A 225 -12.85 -3.84 10.96
CA LEU A 225 -13.68 -4.26 9.82
C LEU A 225 -12.88 -4.47 8.52
N ASN A 226 -11.63 -3.97 8.44
CA ASN A 226 -10.80 -4.07 7.24
C ASN A 226 -9.45 -4.78 7.51
N PRO A 227 -9.44 -6.02 8.04
CA PRO A 227 -8.21 -6.73 8.31
C PRO A 227 -7.51 -7.12 7.00
N GLY A 228 -6.19 -6.89 6.93
CA GLY A 228 -5.35 -7.43 5.86
C GLY A 228 -5.30 -6.65 4.54
N THR A 229 -6.05 -5.55 4.38
CA THR A 229 -5.90 -4.69 3.19
C THR A 229 -4.85 -3.61 3.44
N GLY A 230 -3.56 -3.90 3.24
CA GLY A 230 -2.45 -2.93 3.42
C GLY A 230 -2.59 -1.63 2.59
N PHE A 231 -3.51 -1.58 1.63
CA PHE A 231 -3.79 -0.42 0.79
C PHE A 231 -4.85 0.55 1.36
N ILE A 232 -5.53 0.22 2.46
CA ILE A 232 -6.57 1.09 3.02
C ILE A 232 -5.99 2.44 3.45
N ILE A 233 -4.78 2.44 4.03
CA ILE A 233 -4.09 3.65 4.47
C ILE A 233 -3.79 4.54 3.27
N ALA A 234 -3.17 4.00 2.21
CA ALA A 234 -2.85 4.77 1.01
C ALA A 234 -4.12 5.34 0.34
N ARG A 235 -5.22 4.58 0.32
CA ARG A 235 -6.50 5.04 -0.24
C ARG A 235 -7.13 6.13 0.62
N ALA A 236 -7.26 5.92 1.92
CA ALA A 236 -7.83 6.89 2.85
C ALA A 236 -7.04 8.20 2.82
N THR A 237 -5.71 8.12 2.81
CA THR A 237 -4.81 9.27 2.65
C THR A 237 -5.05 10.00 1.33
N ALA A 238 -5.11 9.28 0.20
CA ALA A 238 -5.35 9.89 -1.11
C ALA A 238 -6.73 10.57 -1.19
N ILE A 239 -7.77 9.94 -0.62
CA ILE A 239 -9.12 10.50 -0.54
C ILE A 239 -9.11 11.79 0.29
N PHE A 240 -8.53 11.74 1.49
CA PHE A 240 -8.47 12.88 2.40
C PHE A 240 -7.70 14.06 1.79
N PHE A 241 -6.46 13.84 1.34
CA PHE A 241 -5.66 14.91 0.75
C PHE A 241 -6.26 15.44 -0.55
N GLY A 242 -6.85 14.59 -1.38
CA GLY A 242 -7.54 15.03 -2.61
C GLY A 242 -8.75 15.92 -2.31
N LEU A 243 -9.55 15.54 -1.31
CA LEU A 243 -10.70 16.34 -0.85
C LEU A 243 -10.24 17.67 -0.25
N CYS A 244 -9.28 17.66 0.68
CA CYS A 244 -8.77 18.88 1.29
C CYS A 244 -8.10 19.81 0.29
N ALA A 245 -7.33 19.28 -0.67
CA ALA A 245 -6.68 20.08 -1.70
C ALA A 245 -7.71 20.74 -2.63
N SER A 246 -8.75 20.02 -3.03
CA SER A 246 -9.79 20.60 -3.90
C SER A 246 -10.74 21.55 -3.17
N ALA A 247 -11.06 21.30 -1.90
CA ALA A 247 -12.00 22.13 -1.16
C ALA A 247 -11.34 23.37 -0.54
N PHE A 248 -10.13 23.25 0.02
CA PHE A 248 -9.57 24.32 0.87
C PHE A 248 -8.43 25.08 0.20
N LEU A 249 -7.60 24.43 -0.62
CA LEU A 249 -6.40 25.06 -1.17
C LEU A 249 -6.68 26.31 -2.00
N PRO A 250 -7.67 26.33 -2.92
CA PRO A 250 -7.96 27.52 -3.73
C PRO A 250 -8.37 28.70 -2.86
N THR A 251 -9.29 28.46 -1.92
CA THR A 251 -9.79 29.49 -1.01
C THR A 251 -8.71 30.01 -0.06
N PHE A 252 -7.85 29.14 0.50
CA PHE A 252 -6.74 29.57 1.35
C PHE A 252 -5.72 30.44 0.59
N LEU A 253 -5.37 30.04 -0.65
CA LEU A 253 -4.45 30.83 -1.47
C LEU A 253 -5.06 32.19 -1.84
N ALA A 254 -6.34 32.23 -2.21
CA ALA A 254 -7.01 33.49 -2.51
C ALA A 254 -7.15 34.39 -1.28
N ALA A 255 -7.43 33.83 -0.09
CA ALA A 255 -7.50 34.60 1.15
C ALA A 255 -6.16 35.25 1.52
N LEU A 256 -5.03 34.59 1.26
CA LEU A 256 -3.69 35.10 1.57
C LEU A 256 -3.17 36.10 0.53
N PHE A 257 -3.40 35.82 -0.76
CA PHE A 257 -2.69 36.51 -1.86
C PHE A 257 -3.61 37.33 -2.78
N TRP A 258 -4.93 37.15 -2.72
CA TRP A 258 -5.85 37.77 -3.67
C TRP A 258 -6.83 38.75 -3.01
N LYS A 259 -6.52 40.04 -3.13
CA LYS A 259 -7.32 41.14 -2.57
C LYS A 259 -8.76 41.23 -3.08
N ARG A 260 -9.09 40.64 -4.24
CA ARG A 260 -10.43 40.69 -4.85
C ARG A 260 -11.28 39.46 -4.52
N ALA A 261 -10.76 38.52 -3.73
CA ALA A 261 -11.49 37.32 -3.34
C ALA A 261 -12.74 37.69 -2.52
N THR A 262 -13.89 37.14 -2.89
CA THR A 262 -15.17 37.39 -2.20
C THR A 262 -15.57 36.22 -1.32
N ARG A 263 -16.36 36.49 -0.27
CA ARG A 263 -16.91 35.43 0.60
C ARG A 263 -17.78 34.44 -0.18
N ALA A 264 -18.57 34.92 -1.15
CA ALA A 264 -19.42 34.07 -1.98
C ALA A 264 -18.59 33.13 -2.86
N GLY A 265 -17.55 33.65 -3.54
CA GLY A 265 -16.63 32.86 -4.34
C GLY A 265 -15.85 31.82 -3.51
N ALA A 266 -15.45 32.19 -2.29
CA ALA A 266 -14.81 31.27 -1.35
C ALA A 266 -15.72 30.08 -0.99
N ILE A 267 -16.99 30.34 -0.66
CA ILE A 267 -17.95 29.29 -0.27
C ILE A 267 -18.31 28.41 -1.48
N SER A 268 -18.57 29.02 -2.65
CA SER A 268 -18.90 28.27 -3.87
C SER A 268 -17.74 27.36 -4.29
N SER A 269 -16.50 27.86 -4.24
CA SER A 269 -15.28 27.11 -4.54
C SER A 269 -15.10 25.90 -3.61
N MET A 270 -15.31 26.07 -2.30
CA MET A 270 -15.23 24.99 -1.31
C MET A 270 -16.29 23.91 -1.56
N VAL A 271 -17.54 24.33 -1.80
CA VAL A 271 -18.66 23.41 -2.05
C VAL A 271 -18.46 22.65 -3.35
N VAL A 272 -18.10 23.33 -4.44
CA VAL A 272 -17.87 22.68 -5.74
C VAL A 272 -16.67 21.73 -5.67
N GLY A 273 -15.56 22.12 -5.03
CA GLY A 273 -14.40 21.25 -4.83
C GLY A 273 -14.75 19.97 -4.09
N ALA A 274 -15.53 20.07 -3.01
CA ALA A 274 -15.99 18.92 -2.24
C ALA A 274 -16.94 18.01 -3.04
N VAL A 275 -17.91 18.60 -3.74
CA VAL A 275 -18.92 17.86 -4.53
C VAL A 275 -18.28 17.15 -5.71
N VAL A 276 -17.39 17.81 -6.46
CA VAL A 276 -16.72 17.21 -7.63
C VAL A 276 -15.78 16.09 -7.19
N THR A 277 -15.04 16.27 -6.09
CA THR A 277 -14.20 15.19 -5.54
C THR A 277 -15.05 14.01 -5.06
N GLY A 278 -16.14 14.28 -4.35
CA GLY A 278 -17.10 13.26 -3.94
C GLY A 278 -17.66 12.50 -5.15
N PHE A 279 -18.15 13.21 -6.16
CA PHE A 279 -18.64 12.62 -7.42
C PHE A 279 -17.59 11.71 -8.07
N TRP A 280 -16.34 12.18 -8.19
CA TRP A 280 -15.28 11.43 -8.84
C TRP A 280 -14.91 10.16 -8.05
N LEU A 281 -14.82 10.24 -6.73
CA LEU A 281 -14.51 9.09 -5.87
C LEU A 281 -15.65 8.07 -5.81
N LEU A 282 -16.89 8.54 -5.75
CA LEU A 282 -18.08 7.68 -5.62
C LEU A 282 -18.45 6.98 -6.93
N LEU A 283 -18.23 7.64 -8.08
CA LEU A 283 -18.81 7.22 -9.36
C LEU A 283 -17.80 6.93 -10.47
N VAL A 284 -16.63 7.58 -10.46
CA VAL A 284 -15.66 7.52 -11.56
C VAL A 284 -14.47 6.62 -11.24
N LYS A 285 -13.86 6.80 -10.06
CA LYS A 285 -12.64 6.10 -9.72
C LYS A 285 -12.96 4.66 -9.33
N THR A 286 -12.56 3.71 -10.17
CA THR A 286 -12.99 2.29 -10.08
C THR A 286 -12.69 1.65 -8.73
N LYS A 287 -11.60 2.06 -8.07
CA LYS A 287 -11.09 1.37 -6.89
C LYS A 287 -11.82 1.78 -5.60
N GLU A 288 -12.40 2.97 -5.61
CA GLU A 288 -13.15 3.60 -4.54
C GLU A 288 -14.66 3.39 -4.76
N ALA A 289 -15.14 3.58 -5.99
CA ALA A 289 -16.52 3.29 -6.39
C ALA A 289 -16.89 1.80 -6.23
N ALA A 290 -15.96 0.88 -6.52
CA ALA A 290 -16.17 -0.56 -6.28
C ALA A 290 -16.25 -0.90 -4.79
N ALA A 291 -15.49 -0.20 -3.93
CA ALA A 291 -15.51 -0.45 -2.49
C ALA A 291 -16.84 -0.04 -1.86
N LEU A 292 -17.54 0.94 -2.45
CA LEU A 292 -18.82 1.46 -1.97
C LEU A 292 -20.04 0.77 -2.61
N GLY A 293 -19.89 0.10 -3.76
CA GLY A 293 -20.93 -0.71 -4.40
C GLY A 293 -22.13 0.08 -4.97
N LEU A 294 -22.14 1.41 -4.86
CA LEU A 294 -23.21 2.30 -5.36
C LEU A 294 -23.37 2.20 -6.88
N VAL A 295 -22.27 2.28 -7.63
CA VAL A 295 -22.30 2.18 -9.10
C VAL A 295 -22.73 0.79 -9.54
N PHE A 296 -22.27 -0.25 -8.84
CA PHE A 296 -22.62 -1.64 -9.15
C PHE A 296 -24.13 -1.88 -9.05
N LYS A 297 -24.79 -1.35 -8.01
CA LYS A 297 -26.24 -1.41 -7.83
C LYS A 297 -27.03 -0.62 -8.89
N VAL A 298 -26.53 0.53 -9.32
CA VAL A 298 -27.24 1.42 -10.27
C VAL A 298 -27.01 1.02 -11.73
N THR A 299 -25.86 0.45 -12.08
CA THR A 299 -25.52 0.09 -13.47
C THR A 299 -25.57 -1.41 -13.77
N GLY A 300 -26.06 -2.23 -12.83
CA GLY A 300 -26.31 -3.65 -13.06
C GLY A 300 -25.08 -4.48 -13.40
N GLY A 301 -23.88 -4.09 -12.92
CA GLY A 301 -22.65 -4.87 -13.11
C GLY A 301 -21.36 -4.10 -13.40
N LYS A 302 -21.38 -2.77 -13.51
CA LYS A 302 -20.16 -1.96 -13.70
C LYS A 302 -19.65 -1.36 -12.40
N ASN A 303 -18.34 -1.36 -12.22
CA ASN A 303 -17.66 -0.83 -11.02
C ASN A 303 -17.34 0.68 -11.10
N SER A 304 -17.64 1.32 -12.22
CA SER A 304 -17.48 2.77 -12.48
C SER A 304 -18.36 3.19 -13.66
N ILE A 305 -18.87 4.43 -13.63
CA ILE A 305 -19.63 5.01 -14.75
C ILE A 305 -18.77 5.10 -16.03
N LEU A 306 -17.46 5.25 -15.86
CA LEU A 306 -16.48 5.33 -16.96
C LEU A 306 -15.69 4.03 -17.14
N ALA A 307 -16.18 2.90 -16.62
CA ALA A 307 -15.58 1.60 -16.88
C ALA A 307 -15.54 1.32 -18.40
N GLY A 308 -14.34 1.16 -18.96
CA GLY A 308 -14.10 0.91 -20.39
C GLY A 308 -13.87 2.15 -21.26
N LYS A 309 -13.98 3.38 -20.73
CA LYS A 309 -13.64 4.62 -21.46
C LYS A 309 -12.24 5.13 -21.09
N GLY A 310 -11.20 4.42 -21.54
CA GLY A 310 -9.79 4.82 -21.39
C GLY A 310 -9.30 4.91 -19.93
N SER A 311 -8.23 5.67 -19.71
CA SER A 311 -7.54 5.77 -18.41
C SER A 311 -8.25 6.66 -17.37
N TRP A 312 -9.41 7.24 -17.69
CA TRP A 312 -10.11 8.19 -16.80
C TRP A 312 -10.55 7.58 -15.46
N SER A 313 -10.82 6.27 -15.43
CA SER A 313 -11.22 5.56 -14.20
C SER A 313 -10.09 5.40 -13.17
N VAL A 314 -8.83 5.67 -13.55
CA VAL A 314 -7.66 5.64 -12.65
C VAL A 314 -7.12 7.03 -12.29
N VAL A 315 -7.64 8.09 -12.93
CA VAL A 315 -7.22 9.47 -12.67
C VAL A 315 -7.65 9.89 -11.27
N ASP A 316 -6.75 10.53 -10.54
CA ASP A 316 -7.05 11.06 -9.22
C ASP A 316 -8.01 12.25 -9.29
N PRO A 317 -8.98 12.34 -8.34
CA PRO A 317 -10.00 13.41 -8.33
C PRO A 317 -9.38 14.81 -8.37
N ILE A 318 -8.21 14.97 -7.76
CA ILE A 318 -7.49 16.24 -7.67
C ILE A 318 -7.23 16.86 -9.05
N MET A 319 -7.02 16.03 -10.09
CA MET A 319 -6.73 16.52 -11.45
C MET A 319 -7.94 17.22 -12.10
N VAL A 320 -9.14 16.95 -11.60
CA VAL A 320 -10.40 17.50 -12.15
C VAL A 320 -11.03 18.48 -11.17
N ALA A 321 -11.14 18.09 -9.89
CA ALA A 321 -11.81 18.88 -8.87
C ALA A 321 -11.07 20.18 -8.52
N LEU A 322 -9.74 20.16 -8.49
CA LEU A 322 -8.95 21.35 -8.12
C LEU A 322 -9.05 22.45 -9.19
N PRO A 323 -8.83 22.19 -10.50
CA PRO A 323 -9.02 23.22 -11.52
C PRO A 323 -10.44 23.81 -11.54
N ILE A 324 -11.46 22.96 -11.37
CA ILE A 324 -12.86 23.42 -11.33
C ILE A 324 -13.11 24.31 -10.11
N SER A 325 -12.61 23.91 -8.93
CA SER A 325 -12.73 24.72 -7.71
C SER A 325 -12.02 26.08 -7.82
N VAL A 326 -10.84 26.12 -8.47
CA VAL A 326 -10.13 27.38 -8.77
C VAL A 326 -10.93 28.25 -9.74
N LEU A 327 -11.51 27.67 -10.79
CA LEU A 327 -12.29 28.40 -11.78
C LEU A 327 -13.55 29.02 -11.13
N VAL A 328 -14.25 28.27 -10.28
CA VAL A 328 -15.42 28.76 -9.53
C VAL A 328 -15.07 29.86 -8.53
N LEU A 329 -13.83 29.90 -8.04
CA LEU A 329 -13.36 30.97 -7.16
C LEU A 329 -13.13 32.29 -7.93
N VAL A 330 -12.75 32.18 -9.20
CA VAL A 330 -12.37 33.31 -10.07
C VAL A 330 -13.60 33.98 -10.69
N ILE A 331 -14.61 33.20 -11.05
CA ILE A 331 -15.88 33.65 -11.67
C ILE A 331 -16.82 34.20 -10.61
#